data_AF-A0A6A3ZXD2-F1
#
_entry.id   AF-A0A6A3ZXD2-F1
#
_cell.length_a   1.000
_cell.length_b   1.000
_cell.length_c   1.000
_cell.angle_alpha   90.00
_cell.angle_beta   90.00
_cell.angle_gamma   90.00
#
_symmetry.space_group_name_H-M   'P 1'
#
loop_
_entity.id
_entity.type
_entity.pdbx_description
1 polymer ?
#
loop_
_entity_poly.entity_id
_entity_poly.type
_entity_poly.pdbx_seq_one_letter_code
_entity_poly.pdbx_strand_id
1 'polypeptide(L)'
;MSWRKPLHSWFFLQLRQTLRLLRSTYLAVGWLQTPHFGLQSQRHEKSMMPFNPKHEAQYGLKVASRDPASGAVMSSVCRFCSVFGREAREEKDGEPKRKRTTRTQHFITFRTDLYDKHILSAHPGKSESYQRLLTDTDREAFFGVTVPFQDTIHAHFESGSPVLCMMISKSVLEDVIGGLLFHPDDAEGMSK
;
A
#
# COMPACT_ATOMS: atom_id res chain seq x y z
N MET A 1 54.76 -31.16 -32.82
CA MET A 1 55.78 -30.08 -32.69
C MET A 1 55.50 -29.30 -31.41
N SER A 2 56.56 -28.75 -30.78
CA SER A 2 56.59 -27.72 -29.71
C SER A 2 55.38 -27.59 -28.74
N TRP A 3 55.42 -28.08 -27.50
CA TRP A 3 56.11 -27.55 -26.29
C TRP A 3 55.57 -26.22 -25.69
N ARG A 4 54.98 -26.37 -24.49
CA ARG A 4 54.97 -25.55 -23.24
C ARG A 4 54.81 -24.00 -23.24
N LYS A 5 54.15 -23.55 -22.16
CA LYS A 5 53.97 -22.18 -21.62
C LYS A 5 55.30 -21.59 -21.04
N PRO A 6 55.30 -20.48 -20.25
CA PRO A 6 55.24 -19.07 -20.63
C PRO A 6 56.42 -18.22 -20.05
N LEU A 7 56.58 -16.94 -20.43
CA LEU A 7 57.49 -15.97 -19.78
C LEU A 7 56.81 -14.60 -19.69
N HIS A 8 56.55 -14.06 -18.48
CA HIS A 8 57.43 -13.17 -17.68
C HIS A 8 57.70 -11.79 -18.34
N SER A 9 57.16 -10.67 -17.84
CA SER A 9 57.43 -9.99 -16.55
C SER A 9 58.56 -8.95 -16.62
N TRP A 10 58.39 -7.87 -17.40
CA TRP A 10 59.39 -6.77 -17.50
C TRP A 10 58.80 -5.36 -17.78
N PHE A 11 57.61 -5.01 -17.26
CA PHE A 11 57.12 -3.60 -17.31
C PHE A 11 56.37 -3.10 -16.06
N PHE A 12 56.61 -3.73 -14.91
CA PHE A 12 56.63 -2.99 -13.64
C PHE A 12 58.09 -2.65 -13.32
N LEU A 13 58.34 -1.51 -12.66
CA LEU A 13 59.65 -0.91 -12.31
C LEU A 13 60.42 -0.15 -13.42
N GLN A 14 59.90 0.98 -13.92
CA GLN A 14 60.75 2.19 -14.10
C GLN A 14 59.99 3.52 -14.34
N LEU A 15 59.20 3.99 -13.35
CA LEU A 15 59.04 5.44 -13.11
C LEU A 15 58.48 5.76 -11.71
N ARG A 16 59.11 5.20 -10.67
CA ARG A 16 58.77 5.46 -9.26
C ARG A 16 59.94 6.14 -8.53
N GLN A 17 60.41 7.27 -9.04
CA GLN A 17 61.35 8.19 -8.38
C GLN A 17 61.35 9.56 -9.08
N THR A 18 61.60 10.64 -8.32
CA THR A 18 61.40 12.06 -8.70
C THR A 18 59.91 12.46 -8.85
N LEU A 19 59.34 13.46 -8.18
CA LEU A 19 59.81 14.26 -7.05
C LEU A 19 58.72 14.31 -5.95
N ARG A 20 59.10 13.94 -4.71
CA ARG A 20 58.56 14.58 -3.50
C ARG A 20 59.52 15.71 -3.11
N LEU A 21 59.01 16.72 -2.42
CA LEU A 21 59.75 17.86 -1.83
C LEU A 21 60.16 18.98 -2.81
N LEU A 22 59.16 19.71 -3.33
CA LEU A 22 59.20 21.16 -3.22
C LEU A 22 58.12 21.59 -2.22
N ARG A 23 58.63 21.99 -1.06
CA ARG A 23 57.91 22.34 0.17
C ARG A 23 57.69 23.85 0.17
N SER A 24 56.71 24.30 0.98
CA SER A 24 56.62 25.65 1.54
C SER A 24 55.81 26.70 0.76
N THR A 25 55.03 27.45 1.56
CA THR A 25 54.17 28.62 1.25
C THR A 25 53.08 28.38 0.18
N TYR A 26 51.81 28.73 0.39
CA TYR A 26 51.21 29.66 1.35
C TYR A 26 50.04 29.03 2.12
N LEU A 27 49.97 29.31 3.42
CA LEU A 27 48.72 29.29 4.18
C LEU A 27 47.95 30.60 3.91
N ALA A 28 46.63 30.52 4.03
CA ALA A 28 45.68 31.65 4.03
C ALA A 28 45.57 32.50 2.75
N VAL A 29 44.50 32.25 1.97
CA VAL A 29 43.50 33.29 1.65
C VAL A 29 42.10 32.64 1.55
N GLY A 30 41.10 33.25 2.18
CA GLY A 30 39.71 33.25 1.70
C GLY A 30 38.93 31.92 1.70
N TRP A 31 38.18 31.67 2.78
CA TRP A 31 36.92 30.92 2.68
C TRP A 31 35.92 31.78 1.89
N LEU A 32 35.97 31.71 0.56
CA LEU A 32 34.88 32.19 -0.28
C LEU A 32 33.79 31.12 -0.29
N GLN A 33 32.77 31.36 0.54
CA GLN A 33 31.54 30.58 0.62
C GLN A 33 30.97 30.40 -0.79
N THR A 34 31.11 29.22 -1.38
CA THR A 34 30.37 28.88 -2.60
C THR A 34 28.91 28.75 -2.20
N PRO A 35 27.99 29.61 -2.70
CA PRO A 35 26.58 29.36 -2.53
C PRO A 35 26.29 28.08 -3.29
N HIS A 36 26.00 27.00 -2.57
CA HIS A 36 25.55 25.75 -3.15
C HIS A 36 24.13 25.98 -3.69
N PHE A 37 24.05 26.65 -4.84
CA PHE A 37 22.83 26.82 -5.63
C PHE A 37 22.33 25.42 -5.96
N GLY A 38 21.46 24.92 -5.09
CA GLY A 38 20.67 23.73 -5.37
C GLY A 38 19.87 24.04 -6.61
N LEU A 39 20.32 23.50 -7.75
CA LEU A 39 19.48 23.26 -8.91
C LEU A 39 18.37 22.31 -8.46
N GLN A 40 17.36 22.89 -7.81
CA GLN A 40 16.08 22.27 -7.58
C GLN A 40 15.59 21.88 -8.96
N SER A 41 15.62 20.59 -9.23
CA SER A 41 15.10 20.03 -10.47
C SER A 41 13.64 20.47 -10.57
N GLN A 42 13.42 21.46 -11.44
CA GLN A 42 12.12 21.84 -11.96
C GLN A 42 11.63 20.65 -12.79
N ARG A 43 11.26 19.56 -12.11
CA ARG A 43 10.43 18.51 -12.68
C ARG A 43 9.22 19.24 -13.20
N HIS A 44 9.05 19.24 -14.53
CA HIS A 44 7.87 19.79 -15.19
C HIS A 44 6.65 19.38 -14.38
N GLU A 45 6.02 20.36 -13.75
CA GLU A 45 4.85 20.13 -12.92
C GLU A 45 3.75 19.68 -13.87
N LYS A 46 3.59 18.36 -13.96
CA LYS A 46 2.73 17.72 -14.94
C LYS A 46 1.29 18.05 -14.55
N SER A 47 0.78 19.15 -15.11
CA SER A 47 -0.49 19.80 -14.79
C SER A 47 -1.52 18.76 -14.38
N MET A 48 -1.66 18.61 -13.06
CA MET A 48 -2.50 17.56 -12.51
C MET A 48 -3.90 18.12 -12.48
N MET A 49 -4.75 17.61 -13.38
CA MET A 49 -6.14 18.08 -13.49
C MET A 49 -6.77 18.15 -12.10
N PRO A 50 -7.35 19.29 -11.70
CA PRO A 50 -7.87 19.47 -10.35
C PRO A 50 -9.02 18.50 -10.10
N PHE A 51 -9.21 18.14 -8.82
CA PHE A 51 -10.31 17.25 -8.44
C PHE A 51 -11.67 17.92 -8.69
N ASN A 52 -12.51 17.28 -9.50
CA ASN A 52 -13.90 17.69 -9.67
C ASN A 52 -14.76 17.04 -8.57
N PRO A 53 -15.46 17.81 -7.71
CA PRO A 53 -16.30 17.27 -6.63
C PRO A 53 -17.37 16.28 -7.11
N LYS A 54 -17.86 16.40 -8.35
CA LYS A 54 -18.81 15.44 -8.95
C LYS A 54 -18.28 14.01 -8.98
N HIS A 55 -16.95 13.83 -8.96
CA HIS A 55 -16.33 12.50 -8.92
C HIS A 55 -16.64 11.73 -7.63
N GLU A 56 -16.97 12.39 -6.52
CA GLU A 56 -17.33 11.71 -5.26
C GLU A 56 -18.60 10.88 -5.43
N ALA A 57 -19.70 11.52 -5.87
CA ALA A 57 -20.97 10.84 -6.12
C ALA A 57 -20.98 9.99 -7.40
N GLN A 58 -20.24 10.37 -8.44
CA GLN A 58 -20.24 9.61 -9.71
C GLN A 58 -19.48 8.28 -9.61
N TYR A 59 -18.32 8.27 -8.93
CA TYR A 59 -17.41 7.13 -8.87
C TYR A 59 -17.32 6.49 -7.48
N GLY A 60 -18.14 6.90 -6.51
CA GLY A 60 -18.06 6.39 -5.14
C GLY A 60 -16.72 6.70 -4.47
N LEU A 61 -16.25 7.94 -4.64
CA LEU A 61 -14.99 8.42 -4.04
C LEU A 61 -15.26 9.33 -2.84
N LYS A 62 -14.22 9.55 -2.03
CA LYS A 62 -14.22 10.58 -0.99
C LYS A 62 -12.88 11.33 -1.01
N VAL A 63 -12.86 12.63 -0.73
CA VAL A 63 -11.59 13.35 -0.50
C VAL A 63 -10.88 12.78 0.73
N ALA A 64 -9.60 12.41 0.57
CA ALA A 64 -8.78 11.79 1.61
C ALA A 64 -7.74 12.76 2.19
N SER A 65 -7.18 13.67 1.38
CA SER A 65 -6.32 14.75 1.86
C SER A 65 -6.44 16.01 1.03
N ARG A 66 -6.19 17.15 1.67
CA ARG A 66 -6.13 18.49 1.07
C ARG A 66 -4.81 19.16 1.46
N ASP A 67 -4.32 20.02 0.59
CA ASP A 67 -3.17 20.87 0.86
C ASP A 67 -3.55 21.92 1.91
N PRO A 68 -2.79 22.08 3.01
CA PRO A 68 -3.14 23.01 4.09
C PRO A 68 -3.05 24.49 3.68
N ALA A 69 -2.30 24.85 2.64
CA ALA A 69 -2.14 26.24 2.22
C ALA A 69 -3.22 26.70 1.23
N SER A 70 -3.52 25.89 0.21
CA SER A 70 -4.45 26.21 -0.88
C SER A 70 -5.84 25.56 -0.72
N GLY A 71 -6.00 24.58 0.16
CA GLY A 71 -7.22 23.77 0.29
C GLY A 71 -7.48 22.80 -0.88
N ALA A 72 -6.57 22.77 -1.88
CA ALA A 72 -6.68 21.89 -3.04
C ALA A 72 -6.66 20.42 -2.64
N VAL A 73 -7.46 19.59 -3.30
CA VAL A 73 -7.48 18.14 -3.04
C VAL A 73 -6.17 17.53 -3.51
N MET A 74 -5.45 16.86 -2.60
CA MET A 74 -4.19 16.16 -2.90
C MET A 74 -4.40 14.67 -3.15
N SER A 75 -5.42 14.07 -2.53
CA SER A 75 -5.81 12.69 -2.83
C SER A 75 -7.29 12.42 -2.56
N SER A 76 -7.84 11.46 -3.30
CA SER A 76 -9.14 10.84 -3.04
C SER A 76 -8.98 9.35 -2.73
N VAL A 77 -9.97 8.76 -2.08
CA VAL A 77 -10.02 7.35 -1.71
C VAL A 77 -11.25 6.67 -2.31
N CYS A 78 -11.10 5.44 -2.74
CA CYS A 78 -12.22 4.60 -3.20
C CYS A 78 -13.07 4.14 -1.99
N ARG A 79 -14.33 4.58 -1.92
CA ARG A 79 -15.23 4.21 -0.80
C ARG A 79 -15.57 2.73 -0.80
N PHE A 80 -15.67 2.11 -1.97
CA PHE A 80 -15.86 0.65 -2.06
C PHE A 80 -14.71 -0.12 -1.40
N CYS A 81 -13.46 0.30 -1.66
CA CYS A 81 -12.27 -0.24 -1.01
C CYS A 81 -12.23 -0.01 0.50
N SER A 82 -12.73 1.13 1.00
CA SER A 82 -12.70 1.43 2.44
C SER A 82 -13.87 0.81 3.21
N VAL A 83 -15.02 0.59 2.57
CA VAL A 83 -16.26 0.10 3.22
C VAL A 83 -16.48 -1.40 3.02
N PHE A 84 -16.22 -1.95 1.82
CA PHE A 84 -16.48 -3.36 1.49
C PHE A 84 -15.22 -4.18 1.20
N GLY A 85 -14.10 -3.51 0.90
CA GLY A 85 -12.87 -4.16 0.47
C GLY A 85 -12.99 -4.90 -0.86
N ARG A 86 -11.99 -5.76 -1.12
CA ARG A 86 -11.75 -6.56 -2.35
C ARG A 86 -12.48 -6.03 -3.61
N GLU A 87 -13.49 -6.68 -4.20
CA GLU A 87 -14.28 -7.91 -3.96
C GLU A 87 -13.47 -9.21 -4.21
N ALA A 88 -14.13 -10.36 -4.45
CA ALA A 88 -13.49 -11.58 -4.95
C ALA A 88 -13.56 -11.62 -6.49
N ARG A 89 -12.54 -12.17 -7.15
CA ARG A 89 -12.61 -12.47 -8.59
C ARG A 89 -13.22 -13.86 -8.72
N GLU A 90 -14.08 -14.07 -9.71
CA GLU A 90 -14.50 -15.41 -10.10
C GLU A 90 -13.25 -16.27 -10.38
N GLU A 91 -13.07 -17.30 -9.57
CA GLU A 91 -11.95 -18.22 -9.73
C GLU A 91 -12.21 -19.07 -10.97
N LYS A 92 -11.28 -19.03 -11.93
CA LYS A 92 -11.26 -19.99 -13.03
C LYS A 92 -10.47 -21.21 -12.59
N ASP A 93 -11.01 -22.40 -12.88
CA ASP A 93 -10.38 -23.66 -12.52
C ASP A 93 -8.92 -23.71 -13.00
N GLY A 94 -8.00 -23.95 -12.06
CA GLY A 94 -6.56 -24.06 -12.31
C GLY A 94 -5.73 -22.77 -12.19
N GLU A 95 -6.31 -21.58 -11.99
CA GLU A 95 -5.50 -20.38 -11.70
C GLU A 95 -4.98 -20.37 -10.24
N PRO A 96 -3.69 -20.05 -9.99
CA PRO A 96 -3.16 -19.96 -8.63
C PRO A 96 -3.85 -18.86 -7.81
N LYS A 97 -4.44 -19.24 -6.66
CA LYS A 97 -5.10 -18.33 -5.71
C LYS A 97 -4.09 -17.31 -5.16
N ARG A 98 -3.97 -16.15 -5.81
CA ARG A 98 -3.14 -15.03 -5.32
C ARG A 98 -3.77 -14.43 -4.08
N LYS A 99 -2.97 -14.24 -3.02
CA LYS A 99 -3.42 -13.59 -1.78
C LYS A 99 -4.09 -12.26 -2.08
N ARG A 100 -5.33 -12.10 -1.61
CA ARG A 100 -6.17 -10.92 -1.87
C ARG A 100 -5.60 -9.72 -1.14
N THR A 101 -5.20 -8.68 -1.88
CA THR A 101 -4.79 -7.40 -1.27
C THR A 101 -5.99 -6.71 -0.63
N THR A 102 -5.92 -6.45 0.67
CA THR A 102 -6.95 -5.74 1.46
C THR A 102 -6.72 -4.23 1.54
N ARG A 103 -5.56 -3.74 1.07
CA ARG A 103 -5.19 -2.31 1.05
C ARG A 103 -6.20 -1.48 0.26
N THR A 104 -6.80 -0.48 0.91
CA THR A 104 -7.67 0.50 0.25
C THR A 104 -6.91 1.30 -0.82
N GLN A 105 -7.56 1.56 -1.95
CA GLN A 105 -6.99 2.30 -3.07
C GLN A 105 -7.19 3.82 -2.91
N HIS A 106 -6.09 4.56 -3.04
CA HIS A 106 -6.06 6.03 -3.11
C HIS A 106 -5.66 6.48 -4.52
N PHE A 107 -6.14 7.65 -4.92
CA PHE A 107 -5.80 8.31 -6.18
C PHE A 107 -5.21 9.69 -5.89
N ILE A 108 -4.02 9.94 -6.44
CA ILE A 108 -3.35 11.26 -6.42
C ILE A 108 -3.65 12.00 -7.72
N THR A 109 -3.66 11.28 -8.85
CA THR A 109 -4.06 11.82 -10.17
C THR A 109 -5.56 11.65 -10.40
N PHE A 110 -6.29 12.75 -10.60
CA PHE A 110 -7.76 12.75 -10.68
C PHE A 110 -8.31 12.42 -12.07
N ARG A 111 -7.78 11.35 -12.68
CA ARG A 111 -8.17 10.84 -14.00
C ARG A 111 -9.28 9.81 -13.87
N THR A 112 -10.40 10.03 -14.58
CA THR A 112 -11.57 9.16 -14.56
C THR A 112 -11.29 7.74 -15.05
N ASP A 113 -10.45 7.56 -16.07
CA ASP A 113 -10.07 6.24 -16.60
C ASP A 113 -9.36 5.36 -15.55
N LEU A 114 -8.70 5.96 -14.55
CA LEU A 114 -8.09 5.23 -13.44
C LEU A 114 -9.13 4.81 -12.39
N TYR A 115 -10.19 5.60 -12.21
CA TYR A 115 -11.31 5.24 -11.34
C TYR A 115 -12.06 4.06 -11.95
N ASP A 116 -12.51 4.17 -13.21
CA ASP A 116 -13.25 3.12 -13.91
C ASP A 116 -12.46 1.80 -13.94
N LYS A 117 -11.19 1.84 -14.35
CA LYS A 117 -10.33 0.65 -14.37
C LYS A 117 -10.20 0.00 -12.99
N HIS A 118 -10.11 0.79 -11.92
CA HIS A 118 -10.04 0.25 -10.56
C HIS A 118 -11.40 -0.34 -10.14
N ILE A 119 -12.47 0.44 -10.25
CA ILE A 119 -13.82 0.09 -9.79
C ILE A 119 -14.33 -1.16 -10.50
N LEU A 120 -14.19 -1.25 -11.83
CA LEU A 120 -14.64 -2.40 -12.61
C LEU A 120 -13.80 -3.67 -12.36
N SER A 121 -12.51 -3.53 -12.02
CA SER A 121 -11.62 -4.69 -11.76
C SER A 121 -11.54 -5.12 -10.29
N ALA A 122 -12.02 -4.28 -9.38
CA ALA A 122 -12.05 -4.54 -7.93
C ALA A 122 -13.47 -4.75 -7.42
N HIS A 123 -14.43 -3.93 -7.82
CA HIS A 123 -15.78 -3.87 -7.25
C HIS A 123 -16.89 -4.05 -8.29
N PRO A 124 -16.86 -5.08 -9.17
CA PRO A 124 -17.86 -5.23 -10.23
C PRO A 124 -19.29 -5.29 -9.67
N GLY A 125 -19.57 -6.09 -8.63
CA GLY A 125 -20.94 -6.25 -8.11
C GLY A 125 -21.45 -5.03 -7.33
N LYS A 126 -20.63 -4.44 -6.45
CA LYS A 126 -21.02 -3.26 -5.68
C LYS A 126 -21.11 -2.01 -6.55
N SER A 127 -20.27 -1.86 -7.57
CA SER A 127 -20.36 -0.72 -8.48
C SER A 127 -21.62 -0.78 -9.35
N GLU A 128 -21.98 -1.95 -9.86
CA GLU A 128 -23.22 -2.15 -10.63
C GLU A 128 -24.47 -1.93 -9.75
N SER A 129 -24.41 -2.32 -8.47
CA SER A 129 -25.46 -1.99 -7.48
C SER A 129 -25.56 -0.48 -7.23
N TYR A 130 -24.42 0.20 -7.07
CA TYR A 130 -24.33 1.62 -6.81
C TYR A 130 -24.80 2.49 -7.99
N GLN A 131 -24.50 2.09 -9.23
CA GLN A 131 -24.92 2.81 -10.44
C GLN A 131 -26.44 2.86 -10.62
N ARG A 132 -27.19 1.88 -10.06
CA ARG A 132 -28.65 1.84 -10.07
C ARG A 132 -29.30 2.86 -9.10
N LEU A 133 -28.53 3.46 -8.19
CA LEU A 133 -29.05 4.42 -7.21
C LEU A 133 -29.27 5.79 -7.86
N LEU A 134 -30.49 6.32 -7.72
CA LEU A 134 -30.92 7.56 -8.39
C LEU A 134 -30.70 8.81 -7.54
N THR A 135 -30.73 8.71 -6.21
CA THR A 135 -30.59 9.86 -5.30
C THR A 135 -29.23 9.88 -4.61
N ASP A 136 -28.73 11.08 -4.30
CA ASP A 136 -27.50 11.24 -3.51
C ASP A 136 -27.67 10.72 -2.07
N THR A 137 -28.88 10.78 -1.52
CA THR A 137 -29.21 10.20 -0.20
C THR A 137 -29.04 8.68 -0.18
N ASP A 138 -29.49 7.97 -1.22
CA ASP A 138 -29.30 6.52 -1.32
C ASP A 138 -27.81 6.18 -1.53
N ARG A 139 -27.10 7.00 -2.30
CA ARG A 139 -25.65 6.85 -2.57
C ARG A 139 -24.81 7.03 -1.30
N GLU A 140 -25.17 7.97 -0.43
CA GLU A 140 -24.52 8.10 0.87
C GLU A 140 -24.90 6.95 1.82
N ALA A 141 -26.18 6.58 1.89
CA ALA A 141 -26.66 5.47 2.71
C ALA A 141 -26.02 4.13 2.32
N PHE A 142 -25.75 3.89 1.03
CA PHE A 142 -25.05 2.71 0.53
C PHE A 142 -23.67 2.51 1.18
N PHE A 143 -22.99 3.60 1.54
CA PHE A 143 -21.70 3.58 2.22
C PHE A 143 -21.80 3.85 3.74
N GLY A 144 -23.01 3.86 4.32
CA GLY A 144 -23.29 4.20 5.72
C GLY A 144 -22.87 3.18 6.77
N VAL A 145 -21.81 2.42 6.52
CA VAL A 145 -21.26 1.41 7.45
C VAL A 145 -20.30 2.08 8.43
N THR A 146 -20.50 1.86 9.73
CA THR A 146 -19.75 2.54 10.81
C THR A 146 -18.28 2.10 10.93
N VAL A 147 -17.96 0.86 10.54
CA VAL A 147 -16.63 0.27 10.68
C VAL A 147 -15.97 0.12 9.30
N PRO A 148 -14.77 0.69 9.06
CA PRO A 148 -14.03 0.47 7.82
C PRO A 148 -13.70 -1.00 7.61
N PHE A 149 -13.70 -1.47 6.35
CA PHE A 149 -13.43 -2.87 6.02
C PHE A 149 -12.11 -3.38 6.62
N GLN A 150 -11.06 -2.55 6.60
CA GLN A 150 -9.73 -2.92 7.12
C GLN A 150 -9.75 -3.30 8.61
N ASP A 151 -10.69 -2.76 9.38
CA ASP A 151 -10.84 -2.99 10.82
C ASP A 151 -11.79 -4.17 11.11
N THR A 152 -12.36 -4.80 10.08
CA THR A 152 -13.22 -5.98 10.21
C THR A 152 -12.40 -7.27 10.22
N ILE A 153 -12.88 -8.26 10.97
CA ILE A 153 -12.32 -9.63 10.99
C ILE A 153 -12.14 -10.18 9.57
N HIS A 154 -13.09 -9.91 8.65
CA HIS A 154 -13.04 -10.37 7.26
C HIS A 154 -11.86 -9.82 6.44
N ALA A 155 -11.23 -8.71 6.82
CA ALA A 155 -10.02 -8.21 6.15
C ALA A 155 -8.75 -8.99 6.51
N HIS A 156 -8.76 -9.70 7.63
CA HIS A 156 -7.63 -10.49 8.11
C HIS A 156 -7.72 -11.98 7.77
N PHE A 157 -8.90 -12.45 7.36
CA PHE A 157 -9.15 -13.85 7.00
C PHE A 157 -8.95 -14.11 5.51
N GLU A 158 -8.37 -15.26 5.17
CA GLU A 158 -8.07 -15.62 3.78
C GLU A 158 -9.37 -15.89 3.02
N SER A 159 -9.60 -15.14 1.94
CA SER A 159 -10.92 -14.93 1.35
C SER A 159 -11.45 -16.10 0.49
N GLY A 160 -11.02 -17.33 0.76
CA GLY A 160 -11.42 -18.53 0.03
C GLY A 160 -12.44 -19.42 0.76
N SER A 161 -12.67 -19.21 2.06
CA SER A 161 -13.63 -19.98 2.86
C SER A 161 -14.24 -19.10 3.96
N PRO A 162 -15.57 -19.10 4.16
CA PRO A 162 -16.19 -18.52 5.35
C PRO A 162 -15.97 -19.38 6.61
N VAL A 163 -15.48 -20.62 6.45
CA VAL A 163 -15.23 -21.58 7.52
C VAL A 163 -13.73 -21.68 7.80
N LEU A 164 -13.34 -21.34 9.03
CA LEU A 164 -12.01 -21.60 9.58
C LEU A 164 -11.99 -23.01 10.20
N CYS A 165 -11.67 -24.04 9.40
CA CYS A 165 -11.46 -25.37 9.94
C CYS A 165 -10.09 -25.46 10.63
N MET A 166 -10.10 -25.53 11.96
CA MET A 166 -8.93 -25.83 12.78
C MET A 166 -9.18 -27.10 13.59
N MET A 167 -8.23 -28.04 13.56
CA MET A 167 -8.30 -29.24 14.39
C MET A 167 -7.71 -28.91 15.76
N ILE A 168 -8.57 -28.92 16.79
CA ILE A 168 -8.20 -28.71 18.19
C ILE A 168 -8.27 -30.07 18.89
N SER A 169 -7.22 -30.43 19.64
CA SER A 169 -7.20 -31.68 20.42
C SER A 169 -8.19 -31.61 21.59
N LYS A 170 -8.83 -32.74 21.92
CA LYS A 170 -9.84 -32.82 22.99
C LYS A 170 -9.36 -32.24 24.32
N SER A 171 -8.12 -32.54 24.72
CA SER A 171 -7.50 -32.01 25.94
C SER A 171 -7.40 -30.48 25.94
N VAL A 172 -7.06 -29.84 24.82
CA VAL A 172 -7.02 -28.36 24.76
C VAL A 172 -8.42 -27.76 24.89
N LEU A 173 -9.44 -28.43 24.37
CA LEU A 173 -10.83 -27.97 24.53
C LEU A 173 -11.32 -28.14 25.98
N GLU A 174 -11.08 -29.28 26.60
CA GLU A 174 -11.57 -29.58 27.95
C GLU A 174 -10.74 -28.92 29.05
N ASP A 175 -9.41 -29.09 29.04
CA ASP A 175 -8.51 -28.68 30.12
C ASP A 175 -8.23 -27.17 30.11
N VAL A 176 -8.25 -26.53 28.93
CA VAL A 176 -7.90 -25.10 28.78
C VAL A 176 -9.14 -24.24 28.49
N ILE A 177 -9.87 -24.53 27.41
CA ILE A 177 -11.02 -23.69 27.03
C ILE A 177 -12.19 -23.90 28.01
N GLY A 178 -12.47 -25.15 28.39
CA GLY A 178 -13.46 -25.50 29.40
C GLY A 178 -13.19 -24.79 30.74
N GLY A 179 -12.01 -25.03 31.31
CA GLY A 179 -11.59 -24.44 32.59
C GLY A 179 -11.46 -22.90 32.61
N LEU A 180 -11.27 -22.24 31.46
CA LEU A 180 -11.21 -20.77 31.38
C LEU A 180 -12.55 -20.09 31.13
N LEU A 181 -13.50 -20.74 30.44
CA LEU A 181 -14.78 -20.13 30.07
C LEU A 181 -15.97 -20.58 30.93
N PHE A 182 -15.85 -21.72 31.62
CA PHE A 182 -16.93 -22.30 32.41
C PHE A 182 -16.39 -22.72 33.77
N HIS A 183 -16.52 -21.84 34.77
CA HIS A 183 -16.18 -22.21 36.14
C HIS A 183 -17.28 -23.14 36.69
N PRO A 184 -16.94 -24.20 37.44
CA PRO A 184 -17.95 -25.11 38.00
C PRO A 184 -18.93 -24.38 38.95
N ASP A 185 -18.48 -23.30 39.58
CA ASP A 185 -19.25 -22.48 40.51
C ASP A 185 -20.36 -21.66 39.82
N ASP A 186 -20.24 -21.38 38.51
CA ASP A 186 -21.25 -20.64 37.73
C ASP A 186 -22.52 -21.46 37.49
N ALA A 187 -22.47 -22.79 37.67
CA ALA A 187 -23.58 -23.70 37.42
C ALA A 187 -24.62 -23.75 38.55
N GLU A 188 -24.28 -23.32 39.77
CA GLU A 188 -25.16 -23.46 40.94
C GLU A 188 -26.35 -22.48 40.96
N GLY A 189 -26.38 -21.49 40.07
CA GLY A 189 -27.41 -20.44 40.05
C GLY A 189 -28.76 -20.79 39.43
N MET A 190 -28.91 -21.93 38.76
CA MET A 190 -30.08 -22.26 37.91
C MET A 190 -31.15 -23.16 38.55
N SER A 191 -31.21 -23.25 39.88
CA SER A 191 -32.22 -24.06 40.61
C SER A 191 -33.11 -23.21 41.55
N LYS A 192 -34.10 -22.54 40.97
CA LYS A 192 -35.28 -21.97 41.66
C LYS A 192 -36.53 -22.11 40.82
#